data_AF-A0A920T9M1-F1
#
_entry.id   AF-A0A920T9M1-F1
#
_cell.length_a   1.000
_cell.length_b   1.000
_cell.length_c   1.000
_cell.angle_alpha   90.00
_cell.angle_beta   90.00
_cell.angle_gamma   90.00
#
_symmetry.space_group_name_H-M   'P 1'
#
loop_
_entity.id
_entity.type
_entity.pdbx_description
1 polymer ?
#
loop_
_entity_poly.entity_id
_entity_poly.type
_entity_poly.pdbx_seq_one_letter_code
_entity_poly.pdbx_strand_id
1 'polypeptide(L)'
;MARRVALHLTGLPPSPRMLAAFLADKRPGAYERLVDRLLASPAAAEPRTRFWLDAARYGDTHGMHLDNYREIWPYRDWVIRAFAANMPFDQFVIEQVAGDLLPRATLDQRVATGFGRCNVSTAEGGLIPEEMNVRYMVDRVETVSTVFMGLTARCAGCHDHKYDPLKQRDFYRLAAFFNNTTQPPNDGNQKEPLRWALLPSAEHEAEWTSCRACGPTLLAEKGRRPDAQVRRGGSRLTDVLSRWFRRRVRCFRTRFDAPPAARGGGLRGSGRLGPIRVEIVEFGSVTVPGV
;
A
#
# COMPACT_ATOMS: atom_id res chain seq x y z
N MET A 1 -23.42 25.60 16.11
CA MET A 1 -22.20 25.81 15.30
C MET A 1 -21.10 24.80 15.65
N ALA A 2 -20.66 24.66 16.91
CA ALA A 2 -19.61 23.71 17.33
C ALA A 2 -19.82 22.25 16.86
N ARG A 3 -21.05 21.72 16.95
CA ARG A 3 -21.37 20.37 16.46
C ARG A 3 -21.11 20.20 14.96
N ARG A 4 -21.51 21.18 14.15
CA ARG A 4 -21.39 21.12 12.68
C ARG A 4 -19.92 21.10 12.27
N VAL A 5 -19.13 22.02 12.83
CA VAL A 5 -17.70 22.12 12.49
C VAL A 5 -16.90 20.91 12.95
N ALA A 6 -17.20 20.36 14.14
CA ALA A 6 -16.57 19.13 14.60
C ALA A 6 -16.88 17.95 13.67
N LEU A 7 -18.16 17.69 13.36
CA LEU A 7 -18.53 16.61 12.45
C LEU A 7 -17.92 16.78 11.05
N HIS A 8 -17.84 18.00 10.55
CA HIS A 8 -17.25 18.26 9.24
C HIS A 8 -15.74 18.03 9.23
N LEU A 9 -15.02 18.56 10.22
CA LEU A 9 -13.56 18.51 10.24
C LEU A 9 -13.02 17.17 10.72
N THR A 10 -13.68 16.50 11.65
CA THR A 10 -13.17 15.27 12.29
C THR A 10 -14.08 14.05 12.11
N GLY A 11 -15.27 14.20 11.53
CA GLY A 11 -16.25 13.10 11.45
C GLY A 11 -16.88 12.74 12.80
N LEU A 12 -16.48 13.40 13.90
CA LEU A 12 -16.87 13.06 15.26
C LEU A 12 -17.67 14.19 15.92
N PRO A 13 -18.66 13.87 16.78
CA PRO A 13 -19.30 14.90 17.60
C PRO A 13 -18.28 15.52 18.56
N PRO A 14 -18.44 16.81 18.92
CA PRO A 14 -17.56 17.44 19.89
C PRO A 14 -17.73 16.78 21.26
N SER A 15 -16.62 16.54 21.97
CA SER A 15 -16.70 15.99 23.33
C SER A 15 -17.38 16.98 24.29
N PRO A 16 -18.02 16.52 25.37
CA PRO A 16 -18.63 17.42 26.36
C PRO A 16 -17.66 18.46 26.90
N ARG A 17 -16.40 18.07 27.14
CA ARG A 17 -15.34 18.98 27.59
C ARG A 17 -15.01 20.05 26.56
N MET A 18 -14.89 19.67 25.28
CA MET A 18 -14.61 20.62 24.20
C MET A 18 -15.77 21.63 24.04
N LEU A 19 -17.01 21.13 24.10
CA LEU A 19 -18.19 21.99 23.99
C LEU A 19 -18.28 22.98 25.16
N ALA A 20 -18.08 22.51 26.39
CA ALA A 20 -18.06 23.38 27.57
C ALA A 20 -16.97 24.46 27.46
N ALA A 21 -15.75 24.09 27.05
CA ALA A 21 -14.66 25.03 26.84
C ALA A 21 -14.95 26.07 25.75
N PHE A 22 -15.62 25.67 24.67
CA PHE A 22 -16.03 26.59 23.61
C PHE A 22 -17.13 27.56 24.09
N LEU A 23 -18.14 27.09 24.83
CA LEU A 23 -19.23 27.93 25.34
C LEU A 23 -18.76 28.96 26.39
N ALA A 24 -17.74 28.59 27.16
CA ALA A 24 -17.10 29.44 28.16
C ALA A 24 -16.13 30.48 27.56
N ASP A 25 -15.61 30.26 26.35
CA ASP A 25 -14.66 31.18 25.71
C ASP A 25 -15.37 32.42 25.15
N LYS A 26 -15.30 33.54 25.89
CA LYS A 26 -15.90 34.83 25.51
C LYS A 26 -14.96 35.75 24.72
N ARG A 27 -13.71 35.36 24.49
CA ARG A 27 -12.74 36.21 23.80
C ARG A 27 -13.12 36.29 22.31
N PRO A 28 -12.88 37.43 21.63
CA PRO A 28 -13.01 37.52 20.18
C PRO A 28 -12.27 36.37 19.48
N GLY A 29 -12.84 35.80 18.41
CA GLY A 29 -12.21 34.70 17.68
C GLY A 29 -12.38 33.29 18.30
N ALA A 30 -13.39 33.07 19.16
CA ALA A 30 -13.60 31.78 19.84
C ALA A 30 -13.90 30.63 18.87
N TYR A 31 -14.54 30.93 17.74
CA TYR A 31 -14.86 29.96 16.70
C TYR A 31 -13.60 29.52 15.95
N GLU A 32 -12.75 30.46 15.58
CA GLU A 32 -11.47 30.24 14.90
C GLU A 32 -10.56 29.38 15.76
N ARG A 33 -10.43 29.68 17.05
CA ARG A 33 -9.68 28.80 17.98
C ARG A 33 -10.28 27.40 18.12
N LEU A 34 -11.60 27.24 17.99
CA LEU A 34 -12.21 25.90 17.94
C LEU A 34 -11.83 25.18 16.65
N VAL A 35 -11.89 25.87 15.51
CA VAL A 35 -11.46 25.35 14.21
C VAL A 35 -10.00 24.93 14.26
N ASP A 36 -9.09 25.77 14.75
CA ASP A 36 -7.66 25.47 14.85
C ASP A 36 -7.40 24.21 15.69
N ARG A 37 -8.09 24.08 16.84
CA ARG A 37 -7.98 22.88 17.69
C ARG A 37 -8.50 21.63 17.01
N LEU A 38 -9.56 21.74 16.22
CA LEU A 38 -10.10 20.62 15.46
C LEU A 38 -9.15 20.23 14.33
N LEU A 39 -8.63 21.20 13.57
CA LEU A 39 -7.68 20.97 12.47
C LEU A 39 -6.35 20.38 12.96
N ALA A 40 -5.91 20.71 14.17
CA ALA A 40 -4.72 20.17 14.81
C ALA A 40 -4.94 18.76 15.41
N SER A 41 -6.17 18.26 15.46
CA SER A 41 -6.46 16.91 15.95
C SER A 41 -6.10 15.85 14.90
N PRO A 42 -5.54 14.69 15.29
CA PRO A 42 -5.33 13.56 14.36
C PRO A 42 -6.62 13.12 13.65
N ALA A 43 -7.76 13.23 14.34
CA ALA A 43 -9.07 12.88 13.78
C ALA A 43 -9.46 13.74 12.56
N ALA A 44 -8.79 14.88 12.33
CA ALA A 44 -9.08 15.72 11.19
C ALA A 44 -8.47 15.22 9.86
N ALA A 45 -7.61 14.19 9.90
CA ALA A 45 -7.03 13.61 8.70
C ALA A 45 -8.04 12.70 7.97
N GLU A 46 -8.73 11.80 8.69
CA GLU A 46 -9.58 10.77 8.09
C GLU A 46 -10.67 11.33 7.16
N PRO A 47 -11.48 12.34 7.54
CA PRO A 47 -12.52 12.86 6.66
C PRO A 47 -11.94 13.52 5.40
N ARG A 48 -10.78 14.17 5.52
CA ARG A 48 -10.08 14.80 4.38
C ARG A 48 -9.52 13.75 3.43
N THR A 49 -8.96 12.66 3.97
CA THR A 49 -8.37 11.59 3.16
C THR A 49 -9.40 10.83 2.34
N ARG A 50 -10.68 10.81 2.75
CA ARG A 50 -11.76 10.19 1.97
C ARG A 50 -11.79 10.72 0.52
N PHE A 51 -11.71 12.04 0.35
CA PHE A 51 -11.72 12.65 -0.99
C PHE A 51 -10.51 12.23 -1.83
N TRP A 52 -9.35 12.07 -1.18
CA TRP A 52 -8.16 11.54 -1.85
C TRP A 52 -8.33 10.09 -2.25
N LEU A 53 -8.88 9.26 -1.37
CA LEU A 53 -9.10 7.84 -1.62
C LEU A 53 -10.11 7.62 -2.75
N ASP A 54 -11.14 8.46 -2.84
CA ASP A 54 -12.07 8.48 -3.97
C ASP A 54 -11.31 8.81 -5.29
N ALA A 55 -10.44 9.83 -5.28
CA ALA A 55 -9.63 10.20 -6.45
C ALA A 55 -8.61 9.13 -6.86
N ALA A 56 -8.03 8.42 -5.88
CA ALA A 56 -7.13 7.30 -6.12
C ALA A 56 -7.87 6.05 -6.64
N ARG A 57 -9.20 6.00 -6.55
CA ARG A 57 -10.07 4.83 -6.82
C ARG A 57 -9.88 3.72 -5.80
N TYR A 58 -9.60 4.07 -4.55
CA TYR A 58 -9.44 3.08 -3.49
C TYR A 58 -10.74 2.28 -3.29
N GLY A 59 -10.59 0.97 -3.14
CA GLY A 59 -11.67 0.06 -2.80
C GLY A 59 -11.13 -1.17 -2.08
N ASP A 60 -11.81 -1.60 -1.02
CA ASP A 60 -11.46 -2.79 -0.23
C ASP A 60 -11.74 -4.12 -0.99
N THR A 61 -12.26 -4.03 -2.20
CA THR A 61 -12.56 -5.16 -3.09
C THR A 61 -11.93 -4.96 -4.47
N HIS A 62 -11.92 -6.02 -5.29
CA HIS A 62 -11.31 -5.99 -6.63
C HIS A 62 -12.12 -5.18 -7.66
N GLY A 63 -13.44 -5.12 -7.50
CA GLY A 63 -14.37 -4.25 -8.21
C GLY A 63 -14.81 -4.70 -9.62
N MET A 64 -14.32 -5.83 -10.15
CA MET A 64 -14.76 -6.38 -11.45
C MET A 64 -15.10 -7.87 -11.37
N HIS A 65 -16.26 -8.25 -11.90
CA HIS A 65 -16.80 -9.61 -11.97
C HIS A 65 -16.99 -10.30 -10.60
N LEU A 66 -15.95 -10.98 -10.12
CA LEU A 66 -15.88 -11.60 -8.80
C LEU A 66 -15.39 -10.50 -7.89
N ASP A 67 -16.26 -9.82 -7.15
CA ASP A 67 -15.87 -8.66 -6.34
C ASP A 67 -15.46 -9.09 -4.93
N ASN A 68 -14.42 -9.91 -4.79
CA ASN A 68 -13.94 -10.35 -3.48
C ASN A 68 -13.12 -9.24 -2.81
N TYR A 69 -12.86 -9.46 -1.52
CA TYR A 69 -12.00 -8.62 -0.69
C TYR A 69 -10.51 -8.71 -1.09
N ARG A 70 -9.81 -7.57 -1.05
CA ARG A 70 -8.34 -7.46 -1.26
C ARG A 70 -7.64 -6.71 -0.12
N GLU A 71 -6.42 -7.12 0.21
CA GLU A 71 -5.58 -6.48 1.23
C GLU A 71 -4.82 -5.25 0.67
N ILE A 72 -5.54 -4.12 0.58
CA ILE A 72 -4.99 -2.82 0.09
C ILE A 72 -5.06 -1.69 1.13
N TRP A 73 -5.68 -1.93 2.28
CA TRP A 73 -5.83 -0.95 3.38
C TRP A 73 -4.55 -0.24 3.84
N PRO A 74 -3.34 -0.79 3.71
CA PRO A 74 -2.14 -0.07 4.15
C PRO A 74 -1.86 1.17 3.32
N TYR A 75 -2.29 1.19 2.04
CA TYR A 75 -2.27 2.41 1.24
C TYR A 75 -3.22 3.47 1.85
N ARG A 76 -4.45 3.08 2.24
CA ARG A 76 -5.38 3.97 2.95
C ARG A 76 -4.76 4.54 4.22
N ASP A 77 -4.17 3.68 5.04
CA ASP A 77 -3.55 4.09 6.29
C ASP A 77 -2.31 4.97 6.05
N TRP A 78 -1.54 4.73 4.98
CA TRP A 78 -0.45 5.61 4.56
C TRP A 78 -0.97 6.99 4.17
N VAL A 79 -2.04 7.08 3.37
CA VAL A 79 -2.67 8.37 3.01
C VAL A 79 -3.13 9.12 4.26
N ILE A 80 -3.77 8.44 5.21
CA ILE A 80 -4.20 9.04 6.49
C ILE A 80 -3.00 9.60 7.26
N ARG A 81 -1.91 8.84 7.36
CA ARG A 81 -0.67 9.29 8.03
C ARG A 81 -0.05 10.49 7.30
N ALA A 82 0.01 10.48 5.97
CA ALA A 82 0.58 11.57 5.17
C ALA A 82 -0.21 12.89 5.37
N PHE A 83 -1.54 12.82 5.38
CA PHE A 83 -2.39 13.98 5.68
C PHE A 83 -2.23 14.46 7.13
N ALA A 84 -2.19 13.53 8.10
CA ALA A 84 -2.01 13.86 9.51
C ALA A 84 -0.65 14.52 9.79
N ALA A 85 0.40 14.10 9.06
CA ALA A 85 1.74 14.68 9.14
C ALA A 85 1.88 15.99 8.36
N ASN A 86 0.83 16.43 7.65
CA ASN A 86 0.88 17.57 6.72
C ASN A 86 2.06 17.45 5.75
N MET A 87 2.20 16.27 5.13
CA MET A 87 3.28 15.97 4.18
C MET A 87 3.27 17.01 3.04
N PRO A 88 4.44 17.57 2.67
CA PRO A 88 4.56 18.43 1.50
C PRO A 88 4.00 17.75 0.24
N PHE A 89 3.23 18.51 -0.55
CA PHE A 89 2.51 17.95 -1.68
C PHE A 89 3.44 17.35 -2.74
N ASP A 90 4.60 17.95 -2.98
CA ASP A 90 5.64 17.42 -3.86
C ASP A 90 6.12 16.02 -3.41
N GLN A 91 6.41 15.83 -2.13
CA GLN A 91 6.76 14.52 -1.58
C GLN A 91 5.60 13.54 -1.71
N PHE A 92 4.39 13.98 -1.39
CA PHE A 92 3.17 13.16 -1.48
C PHE A 92 2.90 12.65 -2.90
N VAL A 93 3.20 13.47 -3.91
CA VAL A 93 3.12 13.08 -5.33
C VAL A 93 4.21 12.08 -5.67
N ILE A 94 5.47 12.37 -5.33
CA ILE A 94 6.62 11.52 -5.65
C ILE A 94 6.44 10.11 -5.08
N GLU A 95 6.07 9.98 -3.80
CA GLU A 95 5.92 8.66 -3.17
C GLU A 95 4.80 7.82 -3.80
N GLN A 96 3.70 8.45 -4.25
CA GLN A 96 2.59 7.75 -4.88
C GLN A 96 2.85 7.34 -6.33
N VAL A 97 3.54 8.18 -7.09
CA VAL A 97 3.80 7.92 -8.52
C VAL A 97 5.02 7.00 -8.70
N ALA A 98 6.04 7.14 -7.86
CA ALA A 98 7.34 6.50 -8.06
C ALA A 98 8.08 6.16 -6.74
N GLY A 99 7.36 5.98 -5.64
CA GLY A 99 7.97 5.72 -4.32
C GLY A 99 8.81 4.43 -4.27
N ASP A 100 8.42 3.39 -4.98
CA ASP A 100 9.17 2.14 -5.14
C ASP A 100 10.46 2.30 -5.95
N LEU A 101 10.52 3.29 -6.84
CA LEU A 101 11.70 3.62 -7.65
C LEU A 101 12.71 4.51 -6.91
N LEU A 102 12.39 4.99 -5.71
CA LEU A 102 13.32 5.79 -4.92
C LEU A 102 14.55 4.97 -4.47
N PRO A 103 15.75 5.57 -4.45
CA PRO A 103 16.95 4.89 -3.98
C PRO A 103 16.78 4.41 -2.53
N ARG A 104 16.86 3.10 -2.30
CA ARG A 104 16.62 2.47 -1.00
C ARG A 104 15.23 2.79 -0.43
N ALA A 105 14.20 2.74 -1.29
CA ALA A 105 12.81 2.97 -0.93
C ALA A 105 12.41 2.32 0.39
N THR A 106 11.83 3.11 1.29
CA THR A 106 11.29 2.61 2.56
C THR A 106 10.04 1.77 2.32
N LEU A 107 9.61 1.02 3.33
CA LEU A 107 8.39 0.23 3.23
C LEU A 107 7.16 1.13 3.00
N ASP A 108 7.09 2.27 3.70
CA ASP A 108 6.04 3.27 3.50
C ASP A 108 6.04 3.83 2.07
N GLN A 109 7.20 4.14 1.49
CA GLN A 109 7.30 4.65 0.12
C GLN A 109 6.82 3.62 -0.90
N ARG A 110 7.12 2.33 -0.70
CA ARG A 110 6.61 1.27 -1.56
C ARG A 110 5.10 1.05 -1.39
N VAL A 111 4.57 1.23 -0.17
CA VAL A 111 3.12 1.21 0.10
C VAL A 111 2.42 2.40 -0.55
N ALA A 112 3.03 3.58 -0.54
CA ALA A 112 2.51 4.79 -1.18
C ALA A 112 2.28 4.59 -2.69
N THR A 113 3.21 3.88 -3.35
CA THR A 113 3.09 3.51 -4.77
C THR A 113 1.88 2.61 -5.07
N GLY A 114 1.21 2.08 -4.03
CA GLY A 114 -0.10 1.45 -4.11
C GLY A 114 -1.17 2.29 -4.80
N PHE A 115 -1.01 3.61 -4.96
CA PHE A 115 -1.86 4.45 -5.81
C PHE A 115 -2.07 3.85 -7.22
N GLY A 116 -1.01 3.30 -7.82
CA GLY A 116 -1.07 2.65 -9.13
C GLY A 116 -1.80 1.30 -9.15
N ARG A 117 -2.23 0.79 -7.99
CA ARG A 117 -2.92 -0.51 -7.79
C ARG A 117 -4.36 -0.36 -7.39
N CYS A 118 -4.77 0.84 -7.02
CA CYS A 118 -6.16 1.11 -6.69
C CYS A 118 -7.11 0.86 -7.87
N ASN A 119 -6.58 0.73 -9.10
CA ASN A 119 -7.34 0.29 -10.25
C ASN A 119 -8.15 -0.98 -9.98
N VAL A 120 -9.31 -1.06 -10.64
CA VAL A 120 -10.19 -2.22 -10.60
C VAL A 120 -9.48 -3.41 -11.26
N SER A 121 -9.62 -4.60 -10.67
CA SER A 121 -9.03 -5.84 -11.19
C SER A 121 -10.04 -6.99 -11.28
N THR A 122 -9.67 -8.07 -11.97
CA THR A 122 -10.58 -9.17 -12.33
C THR A 122 -9.91 -10.54 -12.20
N ALA A 123 -10.76 -11.55 -12.03
CA ALA A 123 -10.41 -12.95 -12.19
C ALA A 123 -11.40 -13.71 -13.10
N GLU A 124 -12.03 -13.00 -14.03
CA GLU A 124 -12.93 -13.61 -15.00
C GLU A 124 -12.23 -14.71 -15.81
N GLY A 125 -12.82 -15.90 -15.87
CA GLY A 125 -12.23 -17.04 -16.58
C GLY A 125 -12.12 -16.86 -18.11
N GLY A 126 -12.90 -15.95 -18.69
CA GLY A 126 -12.91 -15.62 -20.12
C GLY A 126 -12.16 -14.34 -20.49
N LEU A 127 -11.43 -13.73 -19.56
CA LEU A 127 -10.72 -12.48 -19.87
C LEU A 127 -9.66 -12.69 -20.96
N ILE A 128 -9.45 -11.66 -21.77
CA ILE A 128 -8.34 -11.58 -22.73
C ILE A 128 -7.18 -10.87 -22.02
N PRO A 129 -6.05 -11.54 -21.75
CA PRO A 129 -4.94 -10.95 -20.98
C PRO A 129 -4.41 -9.64 -21.57
N GLU A 130 -4.27 -9.59 -22.89
CA GLU A 130 -3.78 -8.42 -23.62
C GLU A 130 -4.73 -7.23 -23.48
N GLU A 131 -6.04 -7.47 -23.53
CA GLU A 131 -7.04 -6.43 -23.33
C GLU A 131 -6.97 -5.86 -21.90
N MET A 132 -6.87 -6.75 -20.90
CA MET A 132 -6.80 -6.31 -19.50
C MET A 132 -5.54 -5.51 -19.19
N ASN A 133 -4.39 -5.90 -19.75
CA ASN A 133 -3.16 -5.13 -19.62
C ASN A 133 -3.32 -3.71 -20.19
N VAL A 134 -3.93 -3.57 -21.38
CA VAL A 134 -4.21 -2.26 -21.97
C VAL A 134 -5.18 -1.46 -21.11
N ARG A 135 -6.26 -2.08 -20.60
CA ARG A 135 -7.22 -1.42 -19.71
C ARG A 135 -6.55 -0.88 -18.45
N TYR A 136 -5.70 -1.66 -17.79
CA TYR A 136 -4.98 -1.23 -16.58
C TYR A 136 -3.98 -0.11 -16.86
N MET A 137 -3.28 -0.17 -18.00
CA MET A 137 -2.40 0.92 -18.42
C MET A 137 -3.19 2.21 -18.67
N VAL A 138 -4.30 2.14 -19.42
CA VAL A 138 -5.15 3.30 -19.75
C VAL A 138 -5.67 3.95 -18.48
N ASP A 139 -6.18 3.14 -17.56
CA ASP A 139 -6.70 3.57 -16.27
C ASP A 139 -5.63 4.30 -15.43
N ARG A 140 -4.39 3.80 -15.37
CA ARG A 140 -3.27 4.50 -14.69
C ARG A 140 -2.96 5.85 -15.32
N VAL A 141 -2.86 5.91 -16.64
CA VAL A 141 -2.57 7.15 -17.37
C VAL A 141 -3.66 8.18 -17.14
N GLU A 142 -4.92 7.77 -17.25
CA GLU A 142 -6.08 8.61 -16.99
C GLU A 142 -6.06 9.18 -15.58
N THR A 143 -5.86 8.33 -14.57
CA THR A 143 -5.92 8.79 -13.19
C THR A 143 -4.73 9.65 -12.82
N VAL A 144 -3.52 9.34 -13.27
CA VAL A 144 -2.37 10.22 -13.03
C VAL A 144 -2.59 11.58 -13.68
N SER A 145 -3.06 11.60 -14.94
CA SER A 145 -3.34 12.85 -15.66
C SER A 145 -4.43 13.67 -14.98
N THR A 146 -5.50 13.01 -14.52
CA THR A 146 -6.64 13.69 -13.89
C THR A 146 -6.27 14.22 -12.51
N VAL A 147 -5.67 13.37 -11.66
CA VAL A 147 -5.42 13.68 -10.25
C VAL A 147 -4.25 14.65 -10.06
N PHE A 148 -3.16 14.49 -10.81
CA PHE A 148 -1.95 15.27 -10.61
C PHE A 148 -1.74 16.38 -11.63
N MET A 149 -2.25 16.23 -12.85
CA MET A 149 -2.06 17.23 -13.92
C MET A 149 -3.32 18.07 -14.17
N GLY A 150 -4.48 17.66 -13.66
CA GLY A 150 -5.75 18.32 -13.95
C GLY A 150 -6.19 18.20 -15.41
N LEU A 151 -5.72 17.16 -16.12
CA LEU A 151 -5.95 16.96 -17.55
C LEU A 151 -6.86 15.77 -17.82
N THR A 152 -7.82 15.93 -18.73
CA THR A 152 -8.71 14.85 -19.20
C THR A 152 -8.07 14.02 -20.32
N ALA A 153 -6.90 13.43 -20.05
CA ALA A 153 -6.14 12.71 -21.07
C ALA A 153 -6.83 11.45 -21.63
N ARG A 154 -7.89 10.93 -20.98
CA ARG A 154 -8.59 9.70 -21.40
C ARG A 154 -9.05 9.74 -22.86
N CYS A 155 -9.59 10.86 -23.34
CA CYS A 155 -10.05 10.97 -24.73
C CYS A 155 -8.91 10.76 -25.73
N ALA A 156 -7.68 11.17 -25.35
CA ALA A 156 -6.47 10.97 -26.15
C ALA A 156 -6.09 9.49 -26.32
N GLY A 157 -6.71 8.56 -25.57
CA GLY A 157 -6.47 7.12 -25.75
C GLY A 157 -6.91 6.62 -27.14
N CYS A 158 -8.01 7.12 -27.68
CA CYS A 158 -8.59 6.61 -28.93
C CYS A 158 -8.40 7.55 -30.14
N HIS A 159 -8.30 8.85 -29.91
CA HIS A 159 -8.15 9.88 -30.95
C HIS A 159 -7.50 11.13 -30.33
N ASP A 160 -6.99 12.07 -31.12
CA ASP A 160 -6.48 13.34 -30.57
C ASP A 160 -7.57 14.05 -29.73
N HIS A 161 -7.17 14.62 -28.58
CA HIS A 161 -8.13 15.21 -27.65
C HIS A 161 -8.91 16.36 -28.32
N LYS A 162 -10.22 16.41 -28.07
CA LYS A 162 -11.14 17.29 -28.80
C LYS A 162 -10.89 18.78 -28.59
N TYR A 163 -10.48 19.17 -27.38
CA TYR A 163 -10.37 20.57 -26.96
C TYR A 163 -8.93 20.96 -26.62
N ASP A 164 -8.29 20.18 -25.75
CA ASP A 164 -6.88 20.37 -25.37
C ASP A 164 -5.90 19.90 -26.46
N PRO A 165 -4.70 20.52 -26.55
CA PRO A 165 -3.65 20.16 -27.51
C PRO A 165 -2.90 18.88 -27.12
N LEU A 166 -3.62 17.83 -26.74
CA LEU A 166 -3.10 16.52 -26.40
C LEU A 166 -3.31 15.56 -27.57
N LYS A 167 -2.23 15.14 -28.22
CA LYS A 167 -2.30 14.12 -29.28
C LYS A 167 -2.42 12.73 -28.68
N GLN A 168 -3.00 11.81 -29.42
CA GLN A 168 -3.02 10.39 -29.06
C GLN A 168 -1.59 9.86 -28.84
N ARG A 169 -0.63 10.32 -29.64
CA ARG A 169 0.78 9.99 -29.45
C ARG A 169 1.31 10.38 -28.06
N ASP A 170 0.87 11.50 -27.51
CA ASP A 170 1.35 11.97 -26.20
C ASP A 170 0.74 11.13 -25.07
N PHE A 171 -0.52 10.70 -25.21
CA PHE A 171 -1.13 9.70 -24.32
C PHE A 171 -0.30 8.42 -24.27
N TYR A 172 0.04 7.84 -25.43
CA TYR A 172 0.81 6.59 -25.47
C TYR A 172 2.29 6.75 -25.07
N ARG A 173 2.85 7.97 -25.15
CA ARG A 173 4.17 8.26 -24.54
C ARG A 173 4.09 8.23 -23.02
N LEU A 174 3.04 8.80 -22.43
CA LEU A 174 2.82 8.72 -20.99
C LEU A 174 2.52 7.28 -20.55
N ALA A 175 1.75 6.54 -21.35
CA ALA A 175 1.48 5.12 -21.13
C ALA A 175 2.72 4.26 -20.98
N ALA A 176 3.82 4.58 -21.68
CA ALA A 176 5.05 3.82 -21.60
C ALA A 176 5.63 3.74 -20.18
N PHE A 177 5.41 4.75 -19.34
CA PHE A 177 5.84 4.73 -17.93
C PHE A 177 4.97 3.82 -17.06
N PHE A 178 3.69 3.68 -17.38
CA PHE A 178 2.71 2.93 -16.58
C PHE A 178 2.43 1.52 -17.10
N ASN A 179 2.97 1.16 -18.26
CA ASN A 179 2.84 -0.18 -18.85
C ASN A 179 3.96 -1.16 -18.42
N ASN A 180 4.63 -0.89 -17.29
CA ASN A 180 5.75 -1.71 -16.80
C ASN A 180 5.50 -2.25 -15.39
N THR A 181 4.27 -2.69 -15.11
CA THR A 181 3.89 -3.19 -13.80
C THR A 181 4.01 -4.71 -13.75
N THR A 182 4.37 -5.24 -12.58
CA THR A 182 4.34 -6.68 -12.33
C THR A 182 2.93 -7.23 -12.03
N GLN A 183 1.86 -6.43 -12.21
CA GLN A 183 0.48 -6.87 -12.06
C GLN A 183 0.14 -7.91 -13.13
N PRO A 184 -0.35 -9.10 -12.75
CA PRO A 184 -0.94 -10.01 -13.73
C PRO A 184 -2.33 -9.51 -14.17
N PRO A 185 -2.71 -9.69 -15.44
CA PRO A 185 -4.03 -9.30 -15.95
C PRO A 185 -5.18 -10.06 -15.28
N ASN A 186 -4.91 -11.27 -14.78
CA ASN A 186 -5.79 -12.03 -13.90
C ASN A 186 -5.09 -12.14 -12.54
N ASP A 187 -5.65 -11.53 -11.50
CA ASP A 187 -5.09 -11.59 -10.14
C ASP A 187 -5.70 -12.72 -9.29
N GLY A 188 -6.59 -13.52 -9.87
CA GLY A 188 -7.30 -14.60 -9.19
C GLY A 188 -8.27 -14.13 -8.12
N ASN A 189 -8.50 -12.81 -8.00
CA ASN A 189 -9.36 -12.20 -6.99
C ASN A 189 -9.00 -12.63 -5.57
N GLN A 190 -7.69 -12.80 -5.36
CA GLN A 190 -7.12 -13.31 -4.13
C GLN A 190 -6.99 -12.18 -3.13
N LYS A 191 -7.34 -12.48 -1.88
CA LYS A 191 -7.13 -11.61 -0.72
C LYS A 191 -5.71 -11.01 -0.70
N GLU A 192 -4.72 -11.87 -0.90
CA GLU A 192 -3.30 -11.52 -0.97
C GLU A 192 -2.85 -11.66 -2.43
N PRO A 193 -2.73 -10.56 -3.20
CA PRO A 193 -2.32 -10.63 -4.59
C PRO A 193 -0.88 -11.14 -4.73
N LEU A 194 -0.55 -11.72 -5.88
CA LEU A 194 0.67 -12.51 -6.14
C LEU A 194 2.02 -11.82 -5.81
N ARG A 195 2.04 -10.49 -5.60
CA ARG A 195 3.21 -9.74 -5.14
C ARG A 195 2.84 -8.83 -3.98
N TRP A 196 3.14 -9.32 -2.78
CA TRP A 196 2.85 -8.66 -1.52
C TRP A 196 4.13 -8.47 -0.69
N ALA A 197 4.20 -7.39 0.08
CA ALA A 197 5.14 -7.26 1.17
C ALA A 197 4.50 -7.57 2.51
N LEU A 198 5.33 -8.11 3.38
CA LEU A 198 4.97 -8.27 4.77
C LEU A 198 5.11 -6.91 5.46
N LEU A 199 4.03 -6.42 6.03
CA LEU A 199 4.07 -5.34 7.00
C LEU A 199 4.19 -5.92 8.40
N PRO A 200 5.18 -5.48 9.19
CA PRO A 200 5.21 -5.81 10.61
C PRO A 200 4.00 -5.19 11.30
N SER A 201 3.46 -5.87 12.32
CA SER A 201 2.64 -5.17 13.30
C SER A 201 3.52 -4.21 14.10
N ALA A 202 2.93 -3.15 14.66
CA ALA A 202 3.65 -2.19 15.50
C ALA A 202 4.43 -2.88 16.65
N GLU A 203 3.89 -3.97 17.19
CA GLU A 203 4.53 -4.80 18.22
C GLU A 203 5.83 -5.47 17.74
N HIS A 204 5.92 -5.85 16.46
CA HIS A 204 7.04 -6.61 15.91
C HIS A 204 7.98 -5.75 15.04
N GLU A 205 7.79 -4.43 14.98
CA GLU A 205 8.52 -3.55 14.07
C GLU A 205 10.03 -3.47 14.38
N ALA A 206 10.40 -3.49 15.66
CA ALA A 206 11.79 -3.54 16.10
C ALA A 206 12.47 -4.87 15.71
N GLU A 207 11.79 -5.99 15.92
CA GLU A 207 12.28 -7.32 15.53
C GLU A 207 12.39 -7.43 14.00
N TRP A 208 11.41 -6.90 13.27
CA TRP A 208 11.40 -6.86 11.80
C TRP A 208 12.58 -6.07 11.25
N THR A 209 12.85 -4.88 11.81
CA THR A 209 13.95 -4.01 11.38
C THR A 209 15.30 -4.68 11.64
N SER A 210 15.47 -5.31 12.80
CA SER A 210 16.65 -6.10 13.13
C SER A 210 16.82 -7.28 12.16
N CYS A 211 15.73 -8.00 11.86
CA CYS A 211 15.73 -9.12 10.90
C CYS A 211 16.08 -8.68 9.47
N ARG A 212 15.57 -7.54 9.01
CA ARG A 212 15.90 -6.98 7.69
C ARG A 212 17.36 -6.55 7.59
N ALA A 213 17.91 -5.96 8.66
CA ALA A 213 19.32 -5.55 8.70
C ALA A 213 20.28 -6.76 8.66
N CYS A 214 19.93 -7.87 9.34
CA CYS A 214 20.77 -9.06 9.37
C CYS A 214 20.49 -10.06 8.23
N GLY A 215 19.34 -9.94 7.55
CA GLY A 215 18.89 -10.86 6.50
C GLY A 215 19.90 -11.07 5.36
N PRO A 216 20.46 -10.03 4.73
CA PRO A 216 21.45 -10.18 3.66
C PRO A 216 22.70 -10.95 4.10
N THR A 217 23.19 -10.67 5.31
CA THR A 217 24.34 -11.37 5.90
C THR A 217 24.03 -12.84 6.16
N LEU A 218 22.85 -13.13 6.73
CA LEU A 218 22.41 -14.50 7.00
C LEU A 218 22.16 -15.31 5.73
N LEU A 219 21.65 -14.69 4.67
CA LEU A 219 21.48 -15.33 3.36
C LEU A 219 22.81 -15.56 2.66
N ALA A 220 23.75 -14.61 2.75
CA ALA A 220 25.12 -14.77 2.25
C ALA A 220 25.88 -15.87 3.00
N GLU A 221 25.70 -15.99 4.32
CA GLU A 221 26.26 -17.09 5.13
C GLU A 221 25.61 -18.44 4.80
N LYS A 222 24.29 -18.46 4.52
CA LYS A 222 23.59 -19.67 4.05
C LYS A 222 24.10 -20.10 2.68
N GLY A 223 24.30 -19.18 1.74
CA GLY A 223 24.85 -19.45 0.41
C GLY A 223 26.32 -19.89 0.42
N ARG A 224 27.09 -19.55 1.46
CA ARG A 224 28.45 -20.04 1.70
C ARG A 224 28.50 -21.42 2.37
N ARG A 225 27.36 -22.00 2.76
CA ARG A 225 27.35 -23.40 3.18
C ARG A 225 27.64 -24.26 1.96
N PRO A 226 28.64 -25.16 1.99
CA PRO A 226 28.79 -26.17 0.95
C PRO A 226 27.60 -27.12 1.07
N ASP A 227 26.51 -26.83 0.37
CA ASP A 227 25.23 -27.55 0.44
C ASP A 227 25.28 -28.94 -0.24
N ALA A 228 26.46 -29.58 -0.31
CA ALA A 228 26.62 -30.88 -0.95
C ALA A 228 27.45 -31.93 -0.20
N GLN A 229 28.20 -31.60 0.87
CA GLN A 229 29.14 -32.59 1.47
C GLN A 229 28.93 -33.00 2.93
N VAL A 230 28.04 -32.37 3.70
CA VAL A 230 27.82 -32.75 5.13
C VAL A 230 26.63 -33.69 5.32
N ARG A 231 26.46 -34.67 4.41
CA ARG A 231 25.51 -35.78 4.58
C ARG A 231 26.16 -37.09 5.03
N ARG A 232 27.47 -37.12 5.31
CA ARG A 232 28.17 -38.29 5.86
C ARG A 232 29.17 -37.86 6.92
N GLY A 233 29.01 -38.38 8.14
CA GLY A 233 30.01 -38.27 9.20
C GLY A 233 29.47 -37.63 10.48
N GLY A 234 29.01 -38.46 11.41
CA GLY A 234 28.61 -38.03 12.74
C GLY A 234 29.80 -37.59 13.59
N SER A 235 29.67 -36.47 14.29
CA SER A 235 30.38 -36.24 15.55
C SER A 235 29.65 -35.19 16.41
N ARG A 236 29.70 -35.40 17.72
CA ARG A 236 28.95 -34.69 18.78
C ARG A 236 29.19 -33.17 18.87
N LEU A 237 30.15 -32.61 18.11
CA LEU A 237 30.38 -31.15 18.04
C LEU A 237 29.39 -30.40 17.14
N THR A 238 28.76 -31.10 16.18
CA THR A 238 27.67 -30.53 15.36
C THR A 238 26.40 -30.24 16.18
N ASP A 239 26.28 -30.82 17.38
CA ASP A 239 25.06 -30.75 18.17
C ASP A 239 25.00 -29.49 19.07
N VAL A 240 26.14 -28.91 19.44
CA VAL A 240 26.21 -27.65 20.22
C VAL A 240 26.02 -26.44 19.32
N LEU A 241 26.65 -26.42 18.14
CA LEU A 241 26.47 -25.34 17.15
C LEU A 241 25.08 -25.37 16.50
N SER A 242 24.51 -26.56 16.28
CA SER A 242 23.12 -26.67 15.83
C SER A 242 22.11 -26.33 16.93
N ARG A 243 22.43 -26.48 18.23
CA ARG A 243 21.59 -25.94 19.33
C ARG A 243 21.68 -24.41 19.41
N TRP A 244 22.86 -23.83 19.22
CA TRP A 244 23.07 -22.37 19.13
C TRP A 244 22.29 -21.77 17.95
N PHE A 245 22.35 -22.40 16.76
CA PHE A 245 21.60 -21.98 15.57
C PHE A 245 20.10 -22.28 15.65
N ARG A 246 19.66 -23.41 16.25
CA ARG A 246 18.23 -23.71 16.46
C ARG A 246 17.54 -22.70 17.39
N ARG A 247 18.28 -22.09 18.32
CA ARG A 247 17.76 -21.05 19.22
C ARG A 247 17.58 -19.70 18.51
N ARG A 248 18.47 -19.32 17.59
CA ARG A 248 18.36 -18.08 16.79
C ARG A 248 17.45 -18.20 15.55
N VAL A 249 17.44 -19.34 14.87
CA VAL A 249 16.60 -19.58 13.67
C VAL A 249 15.14 -19.90 14.04
N ARG A 250 14.83 -20.22 15.30
CA ARG A 250 13.43 -20.31 15.77
C ARG A 250 12.65 -19.00 15.59
N CYS A 251 13.30 -17.83 15.64
CA CYS A 251 12.65 -16.57 15.30
C CYS A 251 12.07 -16.56 13.88
N PHE A 252 12.70 -17.28 12.94
CA PHE A 252 12.29 -17.28 11.54
C PHE A 252 11.30 -18.39 11.20
N ARG A 253 11.38 -19.56 11.87
CA ARG A 253 10.68 -20.78 11.42
C ARG A 253 9.39 -21.14 12.16
N THR A 254 9.12 -20.57 13.35
CA THR A 254 7.93 -20.96 14.14
C THR A 254 6.78 -19.95 14.14
N ARG A 255 6.86 -18.86 13.38
CA ARG A 255 5.75 -17.88 13.28
C ARG A 255 5.20 -17.61 11.87
N PHE A 256 5.87 -18.08 10.82
CA PHE A 256 5.57 -17.61 9.46
C PHE A 256 5.04 -18.66 8.45
N ASP A 257 5.03 -19.96 8.76
CA ASP A 257 4.48 -20.97 7.85
C ASP A 257 3.66 -22.04 8.57
N ALA A 258 2.33 -21.91 8.51
CA ALA A 258 1.41 -23.06 8.52
C ALA A 258 0.11 -22.66 7.79
N PRO A 259 -0.19 -23.23 6.61
CA PRO A 259 -1.53 -23.14 6.03
C PRO A 259 -2.46 -24.09 6.82
N PRO A 260 -3.69 -23.70 7.18
CA PRO A 260 -4.62 -24.65 7.78
C PRO A 260 -5.08 -25.64 6.70
N ALA A 261 -4.87 -26.93 6.97
CA ALA A 261 -5.44 -28.01 6.19
C ALA A 261 -6.97 -27.90 6.19
N ALA A 262 -7.57 -27.99 5.02
CA ALA A 262 -9.01 -28.15 4.86
C ALA A 262 -9.46 -29.45 5.54
N ARG A 263 -10.33 -29.35 6.56
CA ARG A 263 -11.31 -30.36 6.99
C ARG A 263 -12.36 -29.66 7.86
N GLY A 264 -13.63 -29.95 7.58
CA GLY A 264 -14.78 -29.16 8.00
C GLY A 264 -15.14 -29.18 9.49
N GLY A 265 -16.13 -28.34 9.81
CA GLY A 265 -16.93 -28.38 11.03
C GLY A 265 -16.48 -27.43 12.14
N GLY A 266 -17.29 -26.40 12.41
CA GLY A 266 -17.36 -25.74 13.71
C GLY A 266 -16.89 -24.29 13.77
N LEU A 267 -17.85 -23.36 13.84
CA LEU A 267 -17.68 -21.98 14.30
C LEU A 267 -17.12 -21.96 15.74
N ARG A 268 -15.85 -21.55 15.93
CA ARG A 268 -15.38 -20.87 17.16
C ARG A 268 -14.27 -19.88 16.83
N GLY A 269 -14.47 -18.64 17.28
CA GLY A 269 -13.50 -17.56 17.15
C GLY A 269 -12.25 -17.79 18.00
N SER A 270 -11.09 -17.49 17.41
CA SER A 270 -9.91 -17.08 18.15
C SER A 270 -9.12 -16.12 17.26
N GLY A 271 -9.09 -14.84 17.65
CA GLY A 271 -8.30 -13.81 16.99
C GLY A 271 -6.82 -14.08 17.21
N ARG A 272 -6.10 -14.43 16.14
CA ARG A 272 -4.65 -14.30 16.06
C ARG A 272 -4.35 -13.48 14.82
N LEU A 273 -4.09 -12.19 15.02
CA LEU A 273 -3.59 -11.30 13.98
C LEU A 273 -2.16 -11.75 13.64
N GLY A 274 -2.05 -12.52 12.56
CA GLY A 274 -0.79 -12.85 11.92
C GLY A 274 -0.18 -11.62 11.23
N PRO A 275 1.05 -11.73 10.71
CA PRO A 275 1.70 -10.64 10.00
C PRO A 275 0.90 -10.25 8.76
N ILE A 276 0.75 -8.95 8.53
CA ILE A 276 -0.09 -8.40 7.46
C ILE A 276 0.67 -8.47 6.15
N ARG A 277 0.02 -8.92 5.08
CA ARG A 277 0.58 -9.03 3.74
C ARG A 277 -0.15 -8.06 2.82
N VAL A 278 0.60 -7.29 2.03
CA VAL A 278 0.14 -6.05 1.42
C VAL A 278 0.67 -5.95 0.02
N GLU A 279 -0.18 -5.65 -0.95
CA GLU A 279 0.26 -5.50 -2.33
C GLU A 279 1.33 -4.40 -2.47
N ILE A 280 2.48 -4.72 -3.08
CA ILE A 280 3.49 -3.74 -3.45
C ILE A 280 3.63 -3.74 -4.97
N VAL A 281 3.61 -2.54 -5.57
CA VAL A 281 4.05 -2.35 -6.95
C VAL A 281 5.57 -2.43 -6.98
N GLU A 282 6.10 -3.26 -7.87
CA GLU A 282 7.41 -3.02 -8.43
C GLU A 282 7.19 -2.57 -9.87
N PHE A 283 7.38 -1.28 -10.15
CA PHE A 283 7.57 -0.80 -11.49
C PHE A 283 8.95 -1.28 -11.95
N GLY A 284 9.01 -1.95 -13.10
CA GLY A 284 10.30 -2.28 -13.69
C GLY A 284 11.06 -0.99 -14.03
N SER A 285 12.38 -1.01 -13.97
CA SER A 285 13.19 0.10 -14.47
C SER A 285 12.90 0.31 -15.96
N VAL A 286 12.38 1.48 -16.34
CA VAL A 286 12.30 1.89 -17.75
C VAL A 286 13.71 2.32 -18.16
N THR A 287 14.45 1.45 -18.85
CA THR A 287 15.59 1.89 -19.63
C THR A 287 15.04 2.52 -20.91
N VAL A 288 15.06 3.85 -20.99
CA VAL A 288 14.82 4.56 -22.24
C VAL A 288 16.10 4.39 -23.08
N PRO A 289 16.08 3.67 -24.21
CA PRO A 289 17.25 3.60 -25.07
C PRO A 289 17.45 4.97 -25.72
N GLY A 290 18.53 5.67 -25.36
CA GLY A 290 19.01 6.86 -26.06
C GLY A 290 18.35 8.19 -25.67
N VAL A 291 18.86 8.79 -24.60
CA VAL A 291 19.18 10.23 -24.54
C VAL A 291 20.59 10.35 -23.99
#